data_AF-A0A6J6E4Q3-F1
#
_entry.id   AF-A0A6J6E4Q3-F1
#
_cell.length_a   1.000
_cell.length_b   1.000
_cell.length_c   1.000
_cell.angle_alpha   90.00
_cell.angle_beta   90.00
_cell.angle_gamma   90.00
#
_symmetry.space_group_name_H-M   'P 1'
#
loop_
_entity.id
_entity.type
_entity.pdbx_description
1 polymer ?
#
loop_
_entity_poly.entity_id
_entity_poly.type
_entity_poly.pdbx_seq_one_letter_code
_entity_poly.pdbx_strand_id
1 'polypeptide(L)' 'MGYEVEEIQNNPELMHLYGEEIPVIFVDGKRHDYWRVDPERLRQALS' A
#
# COMPACT_ATOMS: atom_id res chain seq x y z
N MET A 1 3.07 13.36 10.85
CA MET A 1 3.30 12.08 10.16
C MET A 1 2.80 12.23 8.74
N GLY A 2 3.55 11.71 7.76
CA GLY A 2 3.22 11.78 6.34
C GLY A 2 3.04 10.38 5.75
N TYR A 3 2.94 10.30 4.44
CA TYR A 3 2.98 9.04 3.70
C TYR A 3 4.17 9.08 2.75
N GLU A 4 4.64 7.90 2.37
CA GLU A 4 5.63 7.72 1.31
C GLU A 4 4.99 6.93 0.18
N VAL A 5 5.44 7.18 -1.04
CA VAL A 5 4.99 6.46 -2.24
C VAL A 5 6.21 5.80 -2.85
N GLU A 6 6.11 4.50 -3.08
CA GLU A 6 7.15 3.73 -3.75
C GLU A 6 6.64 3.27 -5.12
N GLU A 7 7.25 3.80 -6.18
CA GLU A 7 6.98 3.41 -7.56
C GLU A 7 7.70 2.09 -7.87
N ILE A 8 6.95 1.09 -8.33
CA ILE A 8 7.50 -0.27 -8.49
C ILE A 8 7.99 -0.58 -9.90
N GLN A 9 7.75 0.29 -10.89
CA GLN A 9 7.98 0.03 -12.32
C GLN A 9 9.39 -0.47 -12.65
N ASN A 10 10.41 -0.04 -11.89
CA ASN A 10 11.82 -0.40 -12.09
C ASN A 10 12.36 -1.34 -11.00
N ASN A 11 11.51 -1.89 -10.14
CA ASN A 11 11.88 -2.82 -9.09
C ASN A 11 11.26 -4.20 -9.37
N PRO A 12 12.03 -5.14 -9.95
CA PRO A 12 11.53 -6.47 -10.31
C PRO A 12 10.98 -7.26 -9.11
N GLU A 13 11.54 -7.07 -7.92
CA GLU A 13 11.07 -7.75 -6.71
C GLU A 13 9.69 -7.23 -6.30
N LEU A 14 9.50 -5.90 -6.29
CA LEU A 14 8.19 -5.31 -5.98
C LEU A 14 7.15 -5.59 -7.07
N MET A 15 7.55 -5.60 -8.35
CA MET A 15 6.66 -6.02 -9.44
C MET A 15 6.19 -7.46 -9.26
N HIS A 16 7.09 -8.37 -8.87
CA HIS A 16 6.73 -9.75 -8.60
C HIS A 16 5.78 -9.89 -7.39
N LEU A 17 6.00 -9.11 -6.33
CA LEU A 17 5.21 -9.18 -5.10
C LEU A 17 3.85 -8.47 -5.19
N TYR A 18 3.77 -7.33 -5.88
CA TYR A 18 2.65 -6.39 -5.77
C TYR A 18 2.10 -5.89 -7.11
N GLY A 19 2.66 -6.29 -8.25
CA GLY A 19 2.32 -5.76 -9.57
C GLY A 19 0.83 -5.86 -9.94
N GLU A 20 0.15 -6.91 -9.49
CA GLU A 20 -1.27 -7.15 -9.76
C GLU A 20 -2.22 -6.48 -8.75
N GLU A 21 -1.68 -5.90 -7.68
CA GLU A 21 -2.45 -5.45 -6.52
C GLU A 21 -2.37 -3.94 -6.29
N ILE A 22 -1.74 -3.21 -7.21
CA ILE A 22 -1.55 -1.76 -7.10
C ILE A 22 -2.92 -1.04 -7.02
N PRO A 23 -3.09 -0.05 -6.12
CA PRO A 23 -2.13 0.38 -5.09
C PRO A 23 -2.14 -0.58 -3.89
N VAL A 24 -0.97 -0.92 -3.34
CA VAL A 24 -0.86 -1.66 -2.07
C VAL A 24 -0.52 -0.70 -0.95
N ILE A 25 -1.32 -0.68 0.11
CA ILE A 25 -1.17 0.24 1.24
C ILE A 25 -0.60 -0.50 2.43
N PHE A 26 0.37 0.13 3.10
CA PHE A 26 0.92 -0.31 4.37
C PHE A 26 0.63 0.72 5.46
N VAL A 27 0.30 0.24 6.66
CA VAL A 27 0.19 1.04 7.88
C VAL A 27 1.10 0.39 8.92
N ASP A 28 2.04 1.17 9.47
CA ASP A 28 3.04 0.70 10.45
C ASP A 28 3.77 -0.59 10.02
N GLY A 29 4.16 -0.64 8.73
CA GLY A 29 4.86 -1.78 8.13
C GLY A 29 4.00 -3.01 7.87
N LYS A 30 2.69 -2.95 8.13
CA LYS A 30 1.74 -4.04 7.85
C LYS A 30 0.87 -3.71 6.66
N ARG A 31 0.72 -4.66 5.74
CA ARG A 31 -0.18 -4.54 4.59
C ARG A 31 -1.61 -4.34 5.08
N HIS A 32 -2.29 -3.31 4.58
CA HIS A 32 -3.60 -2.86 5.02
C HIS A 32 -4.69 -3.04 3.96
N ASP A 33 -4.44 -2.57 2.73
CA ASP A 33 -5.41 -2.62 1.64
C ASP A 33 -4.75 -2.75 0.26
N TYR A 34 -5.54 -3.14 -0.75
CA TYR A 34 -5.14 -3.18 -2.15
C TYR A 34 -6.32 -2.96 -3.11
N TRP A 35 -6.04 -2.56 -4.36
CA TRP A 35 -7.01 -2.15 -5.40
C TRP A 35 -7.92 -0.96 -5.05
N ARG A 36 -8.82 -1.12 -4.07
CA ARG A 36 -9.74 -0.07 -3.63
C ARG A 36 -9.60 0.11 -2.13
N VAL A 37 -9.07 1.27 -1.76
CA VAL A 37 -8.91 1.65 -0.35
C VAL A 37 -10.27 1.96 0.25
N ASP A 38 -10.60 1.29 1.35
CA ASP A 38 -11.71 1.69 2.21
C ASP A 38 -11.28 2.84 3.13
N PRO A 39 -11.85 4.05 2.97
CA PRO A 39 -11.44 5.22 3.74
C PRO A 39 -11.79 5.12 5.23
N GLU A 40 -12.84 4.38 5.62
CA GLU A 40 -13.18 4.21 7.03
C GLU A 40 -12.20 3.26 7.71
N ARG A 41 -11.85 2.14 7.06
CA ARG A 41 -10.83 1.21 7.57
C ARG A 41 -9.47 1.87 7.69
N LEU A 42 -9.08 2.68 6.69
CA LEU A 42 -7.81 3.40 6.74
C LEU A 42 -7.77 4.39 7.91
N ARG A 43 -8.83 5.17 8.13
CA ARG A 43 -8.89 6.11 9.27
C ARG A 43 -8.78 5.39 10.61
N GLN A 44 -9.44 4.24 10.76
CA GLN A 44 -9.35 3.43 11.97
C GLN A 44 -7.93 2.90 12.21
N ALA A 45 -7.19 2.58 11.16
CA ALA A 45 -5.82 2.09 11.28
C ALA A 45 -4.79 3.19 11.60
N LEU A 46 -5.11 4.46 11.35
CA LEU A 46 -4.23 5.62 11.59
C LEU A 46 -4.47 6.33 12.94
N SER A 47 -5.45 5.87 13.72
CA SER A 47 -5.86 6.47 15.00
C SER A 47 -5.09 5.88 16.17
#